data_AF-A0A140GE32-F1
#
_entry.id   AF-A0A140GE32-F1
#
_cell.length_a   1.000
_cell.length_b   1.000
_cell.length_c   1.000
_cell.angle_alpha   90.00
_cell.angle_beta   90.00
_cell.angle_gamma   90.00
#
_symmetry.space_group_name_H-M   'P 1'
#
loop_
_entity.id
_entity.type
_entity.pdbx_description
1 polymer ?
#
loop_
_entity_poly.entity_id
_entity_poly.type
_entity_poly.pdbx_seq_one_letter_code
_entity_poly.pdbx_strand_id
1 'polypeptide(L)'
;MKNRLTALFLAGTLTAGVAIAAPSQFSFSPQQVKDIQSIVHHYLVNHPEVLVEASQALQKKTEAQQEEHAQQAIKENAKKLFNDPASPVAGNPHGNVTLVEFFDYQCGHCKAMNSVIQAIVKQNKNLRVV
;
A
#
# COMPACT_ATOMS: atom_id res chain seq x y z
N MET A 1 -43.60 -39.44 -67.13
CA MET A 1 -44.17 -38.26 -67.82
C MET A 1 -43.54 -37.02 -67.22
N LYS A 2 -42.95 -36.14 -68.07
CA LYS A 2 -42.89 -34.65 -67.97
C LYS A 2 -42.54 -34.03 -66.59
N ASN A 3 -41.65 -33.05 -66.43
CA ASN A 3 -40.86 -32.22 -67.33
C ASN A 3 -39.89 -31.39 -66.44
N ARG A 4 -38.85 -30.85 -67.05
CA ARG A 4 -37.87 -29.90 -66.50
C ARG A 4 -38.52 -28.63 -65.90
N LEU A 5 -37.83 -27.98 -64.95
CA LEU A 5 -37.70 -26.52 -64.87
C LEU A 5 -36.52 -26.12 -63.96
N THR A 6 -35.46 -25.68 -64.61
CA THR A 6 -34.30 -25.00 -64.06
C THR A 6 -34.71 -23.59 -63.62
N ALA A 7 -34.48 -23.22 -62.36
CA ALA A 7 -34.60 -21.83 -61.90
C ALA A 7 -33.22 -21.33 -61.47
N LEU A 8 -32.62 -20.52 -62.34
CA LEU A 8 -31.38 -19.81 -62.14
C LEU A 8 -31.69 -18.59 -61.24
N PHE A 9 -31.34 -18.64 -59.95
CA PHE A 9 -31.42 -17.46 -59.08
C PHE A 9 -30.04 -16.77 -59.03
N LEU A 10 -29.92 -15.66 -59.76
CA LEU A 10 -28.89 -14.65 -59.54
C LEU A 10 -29.15 -13.97 -58.19
N ALA A 11 -28.51 -14.44 -57.13
CA ALA A 11 -28.48 -13.74 -55.85
C ALA A 11 -27.30 -12.75 -55.85
N GLY A 12 -27.58 -11.48 -56.16
CA GLY A 12 -26.64 -10.39 -55.96
C GLY A 12 -26.35 -10.20 -54.48
N THR A 13 -25.13 -10.52 -54.06
CA THR A 13 -24.66 -10.30 -52.69
C THR A 13 -24.33 -8.82 -52.50
N LEU A 14 -25.28 -8.09 -51.91
CA LEU A 14 -25.06 -6.76 -51.36
C LEU A 14 -24.12 -6.90 -50.15
N THR A 15 -22.83 -6.63 -50.32
CA THR A 15 -21.88 -6.54 -49.21
C THR A 15 -22.12 -5.24 -48.45
N ALA A 16 -22.95 -5.31 -47.41
CA ALA A 16 -23.06 -4.23 -46.43
C ALA A 16 -21.73 -4.12 -45.67
N GLY A 17 -20.95 -3.07 -45.96
CA GLY A 17 -19.73 -2.75 -45.25
C GLY A 17 -20.04 -2.43 -43.79
N VAL A 18 -19.66 -3.32 -42.88
CA VAL A 18 -19.67 -3.04 -41.44
C VAL A 18 -18.49 -2.10 -41.16
N ALA A 19 -18.80 -0.82 -40.93
CA ALA A 19 -17.82 0.13 -40.41
C ALA A 19 -17.49 -0.24 -38.97
N ILE A 20 -16.33 -0.87 -38.76
CA ILE A 20 -15.77 -1.08 -37.43
C ILE A 20 -15.26 0.27 -36.94
N ALA A 21 -15.99 0.91 -36.03
CA ALA A 21 -15.51 2.11 -35.35
C ALA A 21 -14.26 1.74 -34.54
N ALA A 22 -13.11 2.29 -34.92
CA ALA A 22 -11.88 2.13 -34.15
C ALA A 22 -12.04 2.80 -32.77
N PRO A 23 -11.50 2.22 -31.68
CA PRO A 23 -11.52 2.87 -30.38
C PRO A 23 -10.74 4.18 -30.47
N SER A 24 -11.42 5.29 -30.22
CA SER A 24 -10.78 6.59 -30.07
C SER A 24 -9.87 6.55 -28.84
N GLN A 25 -8.56 6.43 -29.05
CA GLN A 25 -7.59 6.69 -28.00
C GLN A 25 -7.64 8.19 -27.69
N PHE A 26 -8.28 8.55 -26.58
CA PHE A 26 -8.21 9.90 -26.06
C PHE A 26 -6.76 10.18 -25.65
N SER A 27 -6.05 10.93 -26.50
CA SER A 27 -4.72 11.44 -26.21
C SER A 27 -4.81 12.96 -26.07
N PHE A 28 -4.16 13.49 -25.05
CA PHE A 28 -4.08 14.93 -24.84
C PHE A 28 -3.03 15.54 -25.76
N SER A 29 -3.33 16.71 -26.33
CA SER A 29 -2.31 17.50 -27.02
C SER A 29 -1.24 18.00 -26.04
N PRO A 30 -0.04 18.36 -26.51
CA PRO A 30 1.02 18.87 -25.65
C PRO A 30 0.61 20.10 -24.83
N GLN A 31 -0.26 20.97 -25.36
CA GLN A 31 -0.77 22.12 -24.63
C GLN A 31 -1.73 21.69 -23.51
N GLN A 32 -2.65 20.77 -23.79
CA GLN A 32 -3.57 20.24 -22.78
C GLN A 32 -2.82 19.55 -21.64
N VAL A 33 -1.73 18.83 -21.93
CA VAL A 33 -0.89 18.24 -20.89
C VAL A 33 -0.29 19.31 -19.97
N LYS A 34 0.21 20.42 -20.54
CA LYS A 34 0.72 21.55 -19.74
C LYS A 34 -0.36 22.17 -18.87
N ASP A 35 -1.55 22.38 -19.43
CA ASP A 35 -2.68 22.96 -18.70
C ASP A 35 -3.10 22.05 -17.54
N ILE A 36 -3.20 20.74 -17.78
CA ILE A 36 -3.50 19.73 -16.75
C ILE A 36 -2.44 19.74 -15.65
N GLN A 37 -1.15 19.76 -16.01
CA GLN A 37 -0.06 19.82 -15.02
C GLN A 37 -0.18 21.08 -14.15
N SER A 38 -0.47 22.23 -14.75
CA SER A 38 -0.67 23.48 -14.03
C SER A 38 -1.88 23.40 -13.09
N ILE A 39 -3.00 22.84 -13.55
CA ILE A 39 -4.22 22.66 -12.76
C ILE A 39 -3.95 21.75 -11.56
N VAL A 40 -3.32 20.59 -11.78
CA VAL A 40 -3.01 19.63 -10.70
C VAL A 40 -2.06 20.25 -9.68
N HIS A 41 -1.00 20.94 -10.14
CA HIS A 41 -0.09 21.64 -9.26
C HIS A 41 -0.82 22.69 -8.41
N HIS A 42 -1.61 23.56 -9.04
CA HIS A 42 -2.38 24.58 -8.33
C HIS A 42 -3.37 23.96 -7.34
N TYR A 43 -4.05 22.88 -7.72
CA TYR A 43 -4.99 22.19 -6.85
C TYR A 43 -4.29 21.62 -5.62
N LEU A 44 -3.18 20.86 -5.79
CA LEU A 44 -2.46 20.26 -4.67
C LEU A 44 -1.83 21.30 -3.73
N VAL A 45 -1.35 22.43 -4.25
CA VAL A 45 -0.78 23.51 -3.44
C VAL A 45 -1.86 24.29 -2.68
N ASN A 46 -3.03 24.51 -3.28
CA ASN A 46 -4.16 25.19 -2.62
C ASN A 46 -4.99 24.24 -1.73
N HIS A 47 -4.81 22.92 -1.88
CA HIS A 47 -5.52 21.87 -1.13
C HIS A 47 -4.56 20.76 -0.63
N PRO A 48 -3.54 21.09 0.20
CA PRO A 48 -2.57 20.11 0.67
C PRO A 48 -3.18 18.98 1.51
N GLU A 49 -4.35 19.20 2.12
CA GLU A 49 -5.13 18.21 2.86
C GLU A 49 -5.46 16.95 2.04
N VAL A 50 -5.59 17.07 0.72
CA VAL A 50 -5.86 15.93 -0.19
C VAL A 50 -4.73 14.91 -0.14
N LEU A 51 -3.49 15.36 0.08
CA LEU A 51 -2.34 14.45 0.23
C LEU A 51 -2.41 13.67 1.54
N VAL A 52 -2.79 14.35 2.63
CA VAL A 52 -2.96 13.70 3.94
C VAL A 52 -4.10 12.69 3.88
N GLU A 53 -5.24 13.05 3.29
CA GLU A 53 -6.37 12.15 3.11
C GLU A 53 -6.00 10.94 2.25
N ALA A 54 -5.28 11.15 1.14
CA ALA A 54 -4.81 10.05 0.30
C ALA A 54 -3.87 9.10 1.05
N SER A 55 -2.93 9.63 1.84
CA SER A 55 -2.05 8.82 2.68
C SER A 55 -2.82 8.04 3.75
N GLN A 56 -3.78 8.67 4.43
CA GLN A 56 -4.62 8.01 5.43
C GLN A 56 -5.51 6.94 4.82
N ALA A 57 -6.11 7.20 3.65
CA ALA A 57 -6.91 6.23 2.92
C ALA A 57 -6.07 5.03 2.49
N LEU A 58 -4.83 5.25 2.02
CA LEU A 58 -3.91 4.19 1.69
C LEU A 58 -3.49 3.39 2.93
N GLN A 59 -3.16 4.05 4.03
CA GLN A 59 -2.82 3.40 5.29
C GLN A 59 -3.97 2.49 5.72
N LYS A 60 -5.20 3.03 5.80
CA LYS A 60 -6.39 2.27 6.18
C LYS A 60 -6.65 1.06 5.27
N LYS A 61 -6.39 1.20 3.97
CA LYS A 61 -6.54 0.09 3.01
C LYS A 61 -5.52 -1.02 3.24
N THR A 62 -4.36 -0.68 3.77
CA THR A 62 -3.21 -1.60 3.91
C THR A 62 -2.95 -2.04 5.35
N GLU A 63 -3.69 -1.52 6.35
CA GLU A 63 -3.53 -1.82 7.78
C GLU A 63 -3.41 -3.33 8.08
N ALA A 64 -4.36 -4.15 7.60
CA ALA A 64 -4.32 -5.59 7.84
C ALA A 64 -3.09 -6.26 7.22
N GLN A 65 -2.70 -5.84 6.02
CA GLN A 65 -1.50 -6.35 5.34
C GLN A 65 -0.22 -5.91 6.07
N GLN A 66 -0.20 -4.69 6.62
CA GLN A 66 0.93 -4.20 7.42
C GLN A 66 1.10 -5.01 8.70
N GLU A 67 0.00 -5.36 9.38
CA GLU A 67 0.06 -6.22 10.56
C GLU A 67 0.59 -7.62 10.22
N GLU A 68 0.07 -8.25 9.17
CA GLU A 68 0.56 -9.55 8.69
C GLU A 68 2.06 -9.51 8.35
N HIS A 69 2.49 -8.47 7.63
CA HIS A 69 3.90 -8.26 7.29
C HIS A 69 4.75 -8.02 8.54
N ALA A 70 4.27 -7.27 9.53
CA ALA A 70 4.98 -7.04 10.78
C ALA A 70 5.14 -8.34 11.57
N GLN A 71 4.08 -9.15 11.69
CA GLN A 71 4.16 -10.45 12.35
C GLN A 71 5.14 -11.38 11.63
N GLN A 72 5.14 -11.37 10.29
CA GLN A 72 6.08 -12.15 9.50
C GLN A 72 7.53 -11.68 9.72
N ALA A 73 7.78 -10.38 9.69
CA ALA A 73 9.10 -9.80 9.94
C ALA A 73 9.62 -10.14 11.35
N ILE A 74 8.75 -10.13 12.36
CA ILE A 74 9.09 -10.56 13.73
C ILE A 74 9.51 -12.03 13.74
N LYS A 75 8.74 -12.92 13.08
CA LYS A 75 9.08 -14.35 13.01
C LYS A 75 10.43 -14.58 12.32
N GLU A 76 10.66 -13.92 11.20
CA GLU A 76 11.89 -14.04 10.41
C GLU A 76 13.12 -13.49 11.15
N ASN A 77 12.93 -12.47 11.99
CA ASN A 77 14.02 -11.81 12.70
C ASN A 77 14.06 -12.12 14.21
N ALA A 78 13.26 -13.07 14.69
CA ALA A 78 13.09 -13.35 16.12
C ALA A 78 14.40 -13.51 16.88
N LYS A 79 15.38 -14.21 16.30
CA LYS A 79 16.69 -14.38 16.95
C LYS A 79 17.44 -13.06 17.12
N LYS A 80 17.40 -12.17 16.12
CA LYS A 80 18.05 -10.86 16.17
C LYS A 80 17.32 -9.91 17.12
N LEU A 81 15.99 -9.96 17.14
CA LEU A 81 15.16 -9.13 18.01
C LEU A 81 15.29 -9.51 19.47
N PHE A 82 15.32 -10.81 19.79
CA PHE A 82 15.19 -11.28 21.16
C PHE A 82 16.50 -11.76 21.79
N ASN A 83 17.49 -12.18 21.00
CA ASN A 83 18.67 -12.92 21.47
C ASN A 83 19.99 -12.41 20.87
N ASP A 84 20.06 -11.15 20.41
CA ASP A 84 21.32 -10.55 19.98
C ASP A 84 22.21 -10.26 21.20
N PRO A 85 23.42 -10.86 21.32
CA PRO A 85 24.32 -10.61 22.45
C PRO A 85 24.79 -9.17 22.58
N ALA A 86 24.71 -8.37 21.51
CA ALA A 86 25.07 -6.95 21.53
C ALA A 86 23.95 -6.05 22.06
N SER A 87 22.71 -6.57 22.17
CA SER A 87 21.58 -5.79 22.68
C SER A 87 21.53 -5.81 24.21
N PRO A 88 21.46 -4.64 24.88
CA PRO A 88 21.34 -4.59 26.34
C PRO A 88 20.01 -5.17 26.80
N VAL A 89 19.94 -5.64 28.05
CA VAL A 89 18.70 -6.15 28.64
C VAL A 89 18.40 -5.40 29.93
N ALA A 90 17.17 -4.90 30.04
CA ALA A 90 16.62 -4.28 31.25
C ALA A 90 15.43 -5.10 31.80
N GLY A 91 15.08 -4.84 33.06
CA GLY A 91 14.01 -5.58 33.75
C GLY A 91 14.44 -6.98 34.18
N ASN A 92 13.57 -7.97 33.99
CA ASN A 92 13.84 -9.36 34.34
C ASN A 92 14.41 -10.12 33.12
N PRO A 93 15.68 -10.54 33.10
CA PRO A 93 16.27 -11.29 31.99
C PRO A 93 15.60 -12.65 31.73
N HIS A 94 14.87 -13.17 32.71
CA HIS A 94 14.11 -14.42 32.63
C HIS A 94 12.59 -14.18 32.54
N GLY A 95 12.18 -12.95 32.19
CA GLY A 95 10.79 -12.60 31.98
C GLY A 95 10.15 -13.38 30.84
N ASN A 96 8.88 -13.77 31.00
CA ASN A 96 8.13 -14.49 29.97
C ASN A 96 7.41 -13.56 28.98
N VAL A 97 7.45 -12.24 29.22
CA VAL A 97 7.00 -11.20 28.30
C VAL A 97 8.22 -10.38 27.90
N THR A 98 8.51 -10.27 26.60
CA THR A 98 9.61 -9.46 26.08
C THR A 98 9.05 -8.25 25.32
N LEU A 99 9.51 -7.06 25.68
CA LEU A 99 9.36 -5.84 24.89
C LEU A 99 10.71 -5.53 24.22
N VAL A 100 10.71 -5.30 22.92
CA VAL A 100 11.90 -4.85 22.19
C VAL A 100 11.74 -3.37 21.91
N GLU A 101 12.63 -2.54 22.44
CA GLU A 101 12.56 -1.08 22.29
C GLU A 101 13.57 -0.57 21.25
N PHE A 102 13.06 -0.11 20.12
CA PHE A 102 13.84 0.67 19.16
C PHE A 102 13.81 2.14 19.56
N PHE A 103 14.96 2.67 19.97
CA PHE A 103 15.07 4.07 20.37
C PHE A 103 16.33 4.74 19.82
N ASP A 104 16.28 6.07 19.79
CA ASP A 104 17.41 6.92 19.42
C ASP A 104 17.69 7.92 20.55
N TYR A 105 18.95 8.02 20.98
CA TYR A 105 19.40 8.96 22.00
C TYR A 105 19.20 10.44 21.63
N GLN A 106 19.02 10.76 20.35
CA GLN A 106 18.72 12.12 19.90
C GLN A 106 17.22 12.40 19.78
N CYS A 107 16.37 11.37 19.87
CA CYS A 107 14.93 11.54 19.81
C CYS A 107 14.37 12.04 21.14
N GLY A 108 13.82 13.26 21.15
CA GLY A 108 13.20 13.87 22.35
C GLY A 108 12.04 13.05 22.90
N HIS A 109 11.25 12.40 22.04
CA HIS A 109 10.17 11.51 22.46
C HIS A 109 10.70 10.22 23.10
N CYS A 110 11.75 9.61 22.56
CA CYS A 110 12.40 8.45 23.18
C CYS A 110 12.92 8.79 24.59
N LYS A 111 13.53 9.97 24.77
CA LYS A 111 13.97 10.43 26.10
C LYS A 111 12.81 10.54 27.09
N ALA A 112 11.67 11.07 26.66
CA ALA A 112 10.47 11.15 27.50
C ALA A 112 9.94 9.75 27.84
N MET A 113 9.91 8.84 26.87
CA MET A 113 9.42 7.46 27.02
C MET A 113 10.27 6.61 27.96
N ASN A 114 11.56 6.89 28.12
CA ASN A 114 12.42 6.17 29.07
C ASN A 114 11.81 6.12 30.49
N SER A 115 11.20 7.21 30.96
CA SER A 115 10.53 7.24 32.27
C SER A 115 9.33 6.28 32.35
N VAL A 116 8.59 6.14 31.25
CA VAL A 116 7.44 5.23 31.12
C VAL A 116 7.92 3.79 31.08
N ILE A 117 8.94 3.47 30.29
CA ILE A 117 9.54 2.13 30.23
C ILE A 117 10.03 1.69 31.61
N GLN A 118 10.75 2.57 32.32
CA GLN A 118 11.19 2.29 33.68
C GLN A 118 10.03 2.05 34.66
N ALA A 119 8.93 2.79 34.52
CA ALA A 119 7.74 2.58 35.35
C ALA A 119 7.11 1.21 35.09
N ILE A 120 6.97 0.81 33.82
CA ILE A 120 6.39 -0.49 33.45
C ILE A 120 7.29 -1.64 33.91
N VAL A 121 8.62 -1.52 33.75
CA VAL A 121 9.57 -2.51 34.28
C VAL A 121 9.46 -2.66 35.80
N LYS A 122 9.26 -1.56 36.53
CA LYS A 122 9.09 -1.61 37.99
C LYS A 122 7.78 -2.31 38.38
N GLN A 123 6.70 -2.07 37.64
CA GLN A 123 5.36 -2.62 37.89
C GLN A 123 5.23 -4.08 37.47
N ASN A 124 5.87 -4.50 36.37
CA ASN A 124 5.80 -5.85 35.85
C ASN A 124 7.11 -6.62 36.04
N LYS A 125 7.16 -7.47 37.08
CA LYS A 125 8.34 -8.30 37.40
C LYS A 125 8.65 -9.39 36.37
N ASN A 126 7.71 -9.67 35.46
CA ASN A 126 7.87 -10.65 34.40
C ASN A 126 8.28 -10.02 33.06
N LEU A 127 8.46 -8.69 33.02
CA LEU A 127 8.86 -8.00 31.81
C LEU A 127 10.38 -8.05 31.62
N ARG A 128 10.80 -8.54 30.45
CA ARG A 128 12.13 -8.38 29.88
C ARG A 128 12.08 -7.26 28.84
N VAL A 129 13.01 -6.32 28.90
CA VAL A 129 13.16 -5.29 27.86
C VAL A 129 14.50 -5.50 27.17
N VAL A 130 14.49 -5.55 25.84
CA VAL A 130 15.66 -5.67 24.96
C VAL A 130 15.80 -4.40 24.15
#